data_AF-A0A8J3MNQ3-F1
#
_entry.id   AF-A0A8J3MNQ3-F1
#
_cell.length_a   1.000
_cell.length_b   1.000
_cell.length_c   1.000
_cell.angle_alpha   90.00
_cell.angle_beta   90.00
_cell.angle_gamma   90.00
#
_symmetry.space_group_name_H-M   'P 1'
#
loop_
_entity.id
_entity.type
_entity.pdbx_description
1 polymer ?
#
loop_
_entity_poly.entity_id
_entity_poly.type
_entity_poly.pdbx_seq_one_letter_code
_entity_poly.pdbx_strand_id
1 'polypeptide(L)'
;MIAIFFVIVQLSLFARLVMKFVLHTPDDQQWVTALYSFSTVFLVPMQWLALQIHLPFTLDPEFYVLPAILLYGLLARILVGMARFIVRSF
;
A
#
# COMPACT_ATOMS: atom_id res chain seq x y z
N MET A 1 -9.09 14.78 -7.38
CA MET A 1 -9.51 13.37 -7.55
C MET A 1 -8.39 12.38 -7.24
N ILE A 2 -7.20 12.51 -7.83
CA ILE A 2 -6.08 11.54 -7.64
C ILE A 2 -5.61 11.41 -6.18
N ALA A 3 -5.58 12.50 -5.40
CA ALA A 3 -5.18 12.43 -3.99
C ALA A 3 -6.10 11.52 -3.14
N ILE A 4 -7.41 11.50 -3.43
CA ILE A 4 -8.39 10.66 -2.73
C ILE A 4 -8.14 9.18 -3.05
N PHE A 5 -7.76 8.85 -4.29
CA PHE A 5 -7.41 7.50 -4.68
C PHE A 5 -6.24 6.95 -3.83
N PHE A 6 -5.17 7.73 -3.67
CA PHE A 6 -4.04 7.33 -2.81
C PHE A 6 -4.45 7.14 -1.34
N VAL A 7 -5.33 8.00 -0.82
CA VAL A 7 -5.86 7.85 0.55
C VAL A 7 -6.66 6.55 0.69
N ILE A 8 -7.50 6.20 -0.29
CA ILE A 8 -8.27 4.95 -0.29
C ILE A 8 -7.34 3.73 -0.33
N VAL A 9 -6.31 3.75 -1.18
CA VAL A 9 -5.29 2.68 -1.25
C VAL A 9 -4.58 2.52 0.10
N GLN A 10 -4.18 3.63 0.70
CA GLN A 10 -3.49 3.65 1.98
C GLN A 10 -4.39 3.14 3.12
N LEU A 11 -5.67 3.52 3.11
CA LEU A 11 -6.67 3.03 4.06
C LEU A 11 -6.91 1.52 3.91
N SER A 12 -6.98 1.01 2.67
CA SER A 12 -7.10 -0.44 2.40
C SER A 12 -5.89 -1.24 2.89
N LEU A 13 -4.67 -0.74 2.64
CA LEU A 13 -3.44 -1.37 3.14
C LEU A 13 -3.38 -1.35 4.67
N PHE A 14 -3.80 -0.24 5.30
CA PHE A 14 -3.89 -0.13 6.74
C PHE A 14 -4.95 -1.07 7.33
N ALA A 15 -6.13 -1.17 6.71
CA ALA A 15 -7.19 -2.09 7.13
C ALA A 15 -6.71 -3.56 7.08
N ARG A 16 -5.97 -3.95 6.03
CA ARG A 16 -5.32 -5.26 5.95
C ARG A 16 -4.38 -5.51 7.14
N LEU A 17 -3.56 -4.50 7.48
CA LEU A 17 -2.61 -4.60 8.59
C LEU A 17 -3.35 -4.75 9.93
N VAL A 18 -4.39 -3.95 10.16
CA VAL A 18 -5.22 -4.06 11.38
C VAL A 18 -5.92 -5.41 11.47
N MET A 19 -6.50 -5.92 10.37
CA MET A 19 -7.16 -7.22 10.38
C MET A 19 -6.20 -8.37 10.69
N LYS A 20 -4.97 -8.33 10.13
CA LYS A 20 -4.00 -9.39 10.37
C LYS A 20 -3.33 -9.32 11.74
N PHE A 21 -2.83 -8.14 12.12
CA PHE A 21 -2.03 -7.98 13.34
C PHE A 21 -2.85 -7.68 14.59
N VAL A 22 -3.96 -6.94 14.47
CA VAL A 22 -4.75 -6.53 15.63
C VAL A 22 -5.89 -7.52 15.88
N LEU A 23 -6.67 -7.85 14.85
CA LEU A 23 -7.82 -8.73 15.01
C LEU A 23 -7.50 -10.23 14.89
N HIS A 24 -6.34 -10.60 14.33
CA HIS A 24 -6.02 -11.99 13.98
C HIS A 24 -7.19 -12.69 13.27
N THR A 25 -7.88 -11.97 12.38
CA THR A 25 -9.11 -12.48 11.76
C THR A 25 -8.78 -13.71 10.93
N PRO A 26 -9.50 -14.83 11.09
CA PRO A 26 -9.30 -16.02 10.27
C PRO A 26 -9.51 -15.68 8.79
N ASP A 27 -8.60 -16.12 7.92
CA ASP A 27 -8.64 -15.91 6.46
C ASP A 27 -9.83 -16.60 5.76
N ASP A 28 -10.70 -17.29 6.52
CA ASP A 28 -11.84 -18.09 6.05
C ASP A 28 -13.08 -17.24 5.68
N GLN A 29 -13.09 -15.96 6.06
CA GLN A 29 -14.19 -15.07 5.69
C GLN A 29 -13.99 -14.50 4.28
N GLN A 30 -14.91 -14.78 3.37
CA GLN A 30 -14.85 -14.38 1.95
C GLN A 30 -14.58 -12.88 1.73
N TRP A 31 -15.13 -12.01 2.57
CA TRP A 31 -14.92 -10.56 2.47
C TRP A 31 -13.49 -10.15 2.88
N VAL A 32 -12.87 -10.90 3.80
CA VAL A 32 -11.47 -10.74 4.20
C VAL A 32 -10.60 -11.13 3.01
N THR A 33 -10.82 -12.31 2.42
CA THR A 33 -10.09 -12.77 1.24
C THR A 33 -10.17 -11.77 0.08
N ALA A 34 -11.35 -11.19 -0.17
CA ALA A 34 -11.52 -10.16 -1.20
C ALA A 34 -10.68 -8.91 -0.91
N LEU A 35 -10.65 -8.44 0.34
CA LEU A 35 -9.84 -7.30 0.76
C LEU A 35 -8.34 -7.61 0.64
N TYR A 36 -7.90 -8.81 1.01
CA TYR A 36 -6.51 -9.25 0.85
C TYR A 36 -6.11 -9.31 -0.62
N SER A 37 -6.93 -9.92 -1.48
CA SER A 37 -6.65 -9.99 -2.93
C SER A 37 -6.56 -8.60 -3.55
N PHE A 38 -7.52 -7.72 -3.26
CA PHE A 38 -7.52 -6.37 -3.80
C PHE A 38 -6.32 -5.55 -3.31
N SER A 39 -6.00 -5.64 -2.03
CA SER A 39 -4.86 -4.93 -1.44
C SER A 39 -3.50 -5.46 -1.92
N THR A 40 -3.42 -6.72 -2.33
CA THR A 40 -2.17 -7.32 -2.84
C THR A 40 -1.71 -6.68 -4.14
N VAL A 41 -2.65 -6.21 -4.98
CA VAL A 41 -2.30 -5.47 -6.22
C VAL A 41 -1.48 -4.22 -5.89
N PHE A 42 -1.75 -3.56 -4.76
CA PHE A 42 -0.97 -2.41 -4.31
C PHE A 42 0.38 -2.80 -3.69
N LEU A 43 0.58 -4.05 -3.27
CA LEU A 43 1.89 -4.53 -2.78
C LEU A 43 2.85 -4.90 -3.92
N VAL A 44 2.34 -5.23 -5.11
CA VAL A 44 3.14 -5.63 -6.27
C VAL A 44 4.30 -4.67 -6.58
N PRO A 45 4.10 -3.35 -6.70
CA PRO A 45 5.21 -2.44 -6.98
C PRO A 45 6.28 -2.44 -5.88
N MET A 46 5.89 -2.62 -4.62
CA MET A 46 6.84 -2.76 -3.51
C MET A 46 7.60 -4.08 -3.58
N GLN A 47 6.93 -5.18 -3.93
CA GLN A 47 7.57 -6.49 -4.15
C GLN A 47 8.57 -6.43 -5.31
N TRP A 48 8.22 -5.73 -6.39
CA TRP A 48 9.12 -5.51 -7.52
C TRP A 48 10.34 -4.68 -7.14
N LEU A 49 10.16 -3.61 -6.36
CA LEU A 49 11.29 -2.85 -5.79
C LEU A 49 12.18 -3.73 -4.91
N ALA A 50 11.57 -4.58 -4.08
CA ALA A 50 12.29 -5.52 -3.24
C ALA A 50 13.02 -6.61 -4.02
N LEU A 51 12.54 -7.02 -5.20
CA LEU A 51 13.26 -7.95 -6.08
C LEU A 51 14.50 -7.31 -6.72
N GLN A 52 14.51 -5.99 -6.91
CA GLN A 52 15.71 -5.28 -7.40
C GLN A 52 16.78 -5.10 -6.32
N ILE A 53 16.38 -5.09 -5.05
CA ILE A 53 17.28 -5.09 -3.92
C ILE A 53 17.57 -6.56 -3.61
N HIS A 54 18.78 -7.05 -3.85
CA HIS A 54 19.12 -8.44 -3.51
C HIS A 54 19.08 -8.63 -1.98
N LEU A 55 17.90 -8.92 -1.43
CA LEU A 55 17.74 -9.35 -0.05
C LEU A 55 18.01 -10.86 0.01
N PRO A 56 18.94 -11.33 0.86
CA PRO A 56 19.31 -12.74 0.96
C PRO A 56 18.22 -13.62 1.62
N PHE A 57 17.01 -13.09 1.82
CA PHE A 57 15.90 -13.76 2.47
C PHE A 57 14.57 -13.38 1.81
N THR A 58 13.68 -14.36 1.68
CA THR A 58 12.27 -14.15 1.32
C THR A 58 11.52 -13.60 2.52
N LEU A 59 11.08 -12.33 2.43
CA LEU A 59 10.19 -11.72 3.43
C LEU A 59 8.74 -12.13 3.16
N ASP A 60 7.98 -12.35 4.24
CA ASP A 60 6.54 -12.56 4.14
C ASP A 60 5.85 -11.32 3.52
N PRO A 61 4.74 -11.52 2.76
CA PRO A 61 3.97 -10.45 2.13
C PRO A 61 3.60 -9.29 3.07
N GLU A 62 3.45 -9.61 4.36
CA GLU A 62 3.08 -8.69 5.42
C GLU A 62 4.16 -7.65 5.75
N PHE A 63 5.44 -8.03 5.65
CA PHE A 63 6.54 -7.10 5.87
C PHE A 63 6.63 -6.04 4.79
N TYR A 64 6.04 -6.28 3.61
CA TYR A 64 5.94 -5.27 2.56
C TYR A 64 4.80 -4.27 2.79
N VAL A 65 3.83 -4.56 3.67
CA VAL A 65 2.66 -3.70 3.89
C VAL A 65 3.07 -2.37 4.54
N LEU A 66 3.93 -2.42 5.56
CA LEU A 66 4.45 -1.22 6.24
C LEU A 66 5.22 -0.27 5.30
N PRO A 67 6.27 -0.72 4.59
CA PRO A 67 6.98 0.13 3.65
C PRO A 67 6.09 0.55 2.47
N ALA A 68 5.15 -0.28 2.03
CA ALA A 68 4.18 0.11 1.00
C ALA A 68 3.29 1.28 1.49
N ILE A 69 2.74 1.23 2.71
CA ILE A 69 1.94 2.32 3.28
C ILE A 69 2.75 3.62 3.32
N LEU A 70 4.00 3.56 3.78
CA LEU A 70 4.90 4.73 3.81
C LEU A 70 5.20 5.25 2.41
N LEU A 71 5.50 4.36 1.47
CA LEU A 71 5.79 4.68 0.08
C LEU A 71 4.59 5.35 -0.59
N TYR A 72 3.39 4.78 -0.46
CA TYR A 72 2.17 5.37 -1.01
C TYR A 72 1.83 6.72 -0.36
N GLY A 73 2.05 6.87 0.94
CA GLY A 73 1.90 8.16 1.62
C GLY A 73 2.89 9.22 1.12
N LEU A 74 4.14 8.83 0.87
CA LEU A 74 5.17 9.70 0.32
C LEU A 74 4.86 10.07 -1.13
N LEU A 75 4.51 9.10 -1.99
CA LEU A 75 4.07 9.34 -3.36
C LEU A 75 2.87 10.29 -3.39
N ALA A 76 1.87 10.10 -2.51
CA ALA A 76 0.73 11.00 -2.43
C ALA A 76 1.16 12.45 -2.13
N ARG A 77 2.09 12.66 -1.19
CA ARG A 77 2.62 13.99 -0.86
C ARG A 77 3.40 14.61 -2.03
N ILE A 78 4.28 13.84 -2.67
CA ILE A 78 5.05 14.29 -3.83
C ILE A 78 4.10 14.69 -4.96
N LEU A 79 3.11 13.85 -5.26
CA LEU A 79 2.18 14.04 -6.37
C LEU A 79 1.26 15.24 -6.13
N VAL A 80 0.78 15.44 -4.89
CA VAL A 80 0.04 16.67 -4.50
C VAL A 80 0.94 17.91 -4.57
N GLY A 81 2.21 17.79 -4.16
CA GLY A 81 3.21 18.86 -4.28
C GLY A 81 3.44 19.26 -5.74
N MET A 82 3.66 18.29 -6.62
CA MET A 82 3.83 18.49 -8.06
C MET A 82 2.58 19.06 -8.71
N ALA A 83 1.39 18.52 -8.40
CA ALA A 83 0.14 19.03 -8.92
C ALA A 83 -0.09 20.50 -8.51
N ARG A 84 0.21 20.85 -7.25
CA ARG A 84 0.13 22.22 -6.78
C ARG A 84 1.15 23.12 -7.48
N PHE A 85 2.35 22.62 -7.75
CA PHE A 85 3.38 23.36 -8.48
C PHE A 85 2.95 23.64 -9.92
N ILE A 86 2.40 22.64 -10.62
CA ILE A 86 1.90 22.79 -12.00
C ILE A 86 0.73 23.77 -12.06
N VAL A 87 -0.25 23.65 -11.16
CA VAL A 87 -1.41 24.57 -11.11
C VAL A 87 -0.98 26.00 -10.79
N ARG A 88 0.13 26.19 -10.05
CA ARG A 88 0.67 27.52 -9.73
C ARG A 88 1.61 28.08 -10.80
N SER A 89 2.05 27.22 -11.73
CA SER A 89 2.87 27.59 -12.89
C SER A 89 2.03 27.99 -14.10
N PHE A 90 0.71 27.77 -14.06
CA PHE A 90 -0.27 28.21 -15.05
C PHE A 90 -1.06 29.39 -14.50
#